data_AF-A0A2V7VC34-F1
#
_entry.id   AF-A0A2V7VC34-F1
#
_cell.length_a   1.000
_cell.length_b   1.000
_cell.length_c   1.000
_cell.angle_alpha   90.00
_cell.angle_beta   90.00
_cell.angle_gamma   90.00
#
_symmetry.space_group_name_H-M   'P 1'
#
loop_
_entity.id
_entity.type
_entity.pdbx_description
1 polymer ?
#
loop_
_entity_poly.entity_id
_entity_poly.type
_entity_poly.pdbx_seq_one_letter_code
_entity_poly.pdbx_strand_id
1 'polypeptide(L)'
;YEYDVFILPSFRLGGIWFKFHCLYLKELMERLQRRRIIGMVDYWNRMSMSTHLRFGFRVFRRVAVIKLFGKSFFFEKTFREDEVEVPDWMRRPPDPRPR
;
A
#
# COMPACT_ATOMS: atom_id res chain seq x y z
N TYR A 1 -13.34 -1.48 -3.66
CA TYR A 1 -13.65 -0.69 -2.46
C TYR A 1 -12.40 0.06 -2.11
N GLU A 2 -12.51 1.37 -1.90
CA GLU A 2 -11.41 2.26 -1.53
C GLU A 2 -11.53 2.60 -0.05
N TYR A 3 -10.40 2.76 0.64
CA TYR A 3 -10.39 3.24 2.01
C TYR A 3 -9.25 4.24 2.20
N ASP A 4 -9.45 5.12 3.17
CA ASP A 4 -8.42 5.99 3.73
C ASP A 4 -8.35 5.72 5.23
N VAL A 5 -7.14 5.55 5.76
CA VAL A 5 -6.91 5.22 7.17
C VAL A 5 -5.76 6.04 7.71
N PHE A 6 -6.05 6.74 8.82
CA PHE A 6 -5.07 7.43 9.61
C PHE A 6 -5.01 6.85 11.02
N ILE A 7 -3.83 6.39 11.44
CA ILE A 7 -3.57 5.96 12.82
C ILE A 7 -2.83 7.08 13.54
N LEU A 8 -3.44 7.57 14.63
CA LEU A 8 -2.86 8.55 15.53
C LEU A 8 -1.44 8.13 15.95
N PRO A 9 -0.45 9.05 15.96
CA PRO A 9 0.96 8.72 16.22
C PRO A 9 1.19 7.89 17.49
N SER A 10 0.50 8.22 18.59
CA SER A 10 0.58 7.53 19.89
C SER A 10 0.16 6.05 19.85
N PHE A 11 -0.55 5.64 18.80
CA PHE A 11 -1.08 4.30 18.63
C PHE A 11 -0.41 3.52 17.47
N ARG A 12 0.56 4.14 16.79
CA ARG A 12 1.33 3.46 15.72
C ARG A 12 2.21 2.37 16.31
N LEU A 13 2.52 1.36 15.50
CA LEU A 13 3.30 0.17 15.91
C LEU A 13 2.67 -0.69 17.02
N GLY A 14 1.53 -0.30 17.61
CA GLY A 14 0.78 -1.11 18.57
C GLY A 14 -0.04 -2.25 17.96
N GLY A 15 0.24 -2.65 16.72
CA GLY A 15 -0.47 -3.74 16.04
C GLY A 15 -1.92 -3.44 15.65
N ILE A 16 -2.41 -2.22 15.82
CA ILE A 16 -3.80 -1.82 15.48
C ILE A 16 -4.10 -2.11 14.01
N TRP A 17 -3.17 -1.78 13.13
CA TRP A 17 -3.33 -2.03 11.70
C TRP A 17 -3.49 -3.52 11.37
N PHE A 18 -2.73 -4.39 12.05
CA PHE A 18 -2.87 -5.84 11.92
C PHE A 18 -4.24 -6.31 12.39
N LYS A 19 -4.70 -5.85 13.57
CA LYS A 19 -6.02 -6.19 14.11
C LYS A 19 -7.14 -5.73 13.16
N PHE A 20 -7.05 -4.51 12.64
CA PHE A 20 -7.99 -3.98 11.67
C PHE A 20 -8.06 -4.85 10.41
N HIS A 21 -6.90 -5.20 9.82
CA HIS A 21 -6.87 -6.03 8.61
C HIS A 21 -7.40 -7.44 8.84
N CYS A 22 -6.92 -8.11 9.88
CA CYS A 22 -7.18 -9.54 10.09
C CYS A 22 -8.57 -9.83 10.66
N LEU A 23 -9.07 -8.94 11.53
CA LEU A 23 -10.35 -9.16 12.22
C LEU A 23 -11.47 -8.43 11.49
N TYR A 24 -11.34 -7.10 11.37
CA TYR A 24 -12.45 -6.27 10.91
C TYR A 24 -12.60 -6.27 9.39
N LEU A 25 -11.51 -6.01 8.66
CA LEU A 25 -11.58 -5.80 7.22
C LEU A 25 -11.95 -7.09 6.49
N LYS A 26 -11.42 -8.23 6.94
CA LYS A 26 -11.76 -9.55 6.40
C LYS A 26 -13.26 -9.84 6.56
N GLU A 27 -13.81 -9.69 7.76
CA GLU A 27 -15.23 -9.93 8.04
C GLU A 27 -16.11 -8.98 7.21
N LEU A 28 -15.73 -7.70 7.11
CA LEU A 28 -16.44 -6.72 6.30
C LEU A 28 -16.44 -7.08 4.80
N MET A 29 -15.30 -7.55 4.27
CA MET A 29 -15.22 -8.02 2.89
C MET A 29 -16.14 -9.21 2.63
N GLU A 30 -16.16 -10.19 3.54
CA GLU A 30 -17.01 -11.37 3.44
C GLU A 30 -18.49 -10.96 3.44
N ARG A 31 -18.90 -10.11 4.39
CA ARG A 31 -20.27 -9.60 4.50
C ARG A 31 -20.72 -8.82 3.25
N LEU A 32 -19.82 -8.03 2.67
CA LEU A 32 -20.10 -7.22 1.48
C LEU A 32 -19.80 -7.96 0.16
N GLN A 33 -19.45 -9.25 0.22
CA GLN A 33 -19.04 -10.07 -0.92
C GLN A 33 -17.97 -9.42 -1.80
N ARG A 34 -17.03 -8.70 -1.18
CA ARG A 34 -15.93 -8.02 -1.89
C ARG A 34 -14.73 -8.95 -2.00
N ARG A 35 -14.17 -9.05 -3.20
CA ARG A 35 -12.99 -9.89 -3.50
C ARG A 35 -11.68 -9.11 -3.53
N ARG A 36 -11.74 -7.79 -3.64
CA ARG A 36 -10.58 -6.92 -3.80
C ARG A 36 -10.77 -5.63 -3.01
N ILE A 37 -9.69 -5.16 -2.40
CA ILE A 37 -9.61 -3.85 -1.77
C ILE A 37 -8.48 -3.07 -2.41
N ILE A 38 -8.71 -1.78 -2.61
CA ILE A 38 -7.74 -0.82 -3.08
C ILE A 38 -7.53 0.20 -1.97
N GLY A 39 -6.27 0.54 -1.71
CA GLY A 39 -5.89 1.61 -0.80
C GLY A 39 -4.92 2.55 -1.49
N MET A 40 -5.02 3.84 -1.21
CA MET A 40 -4.04 4.82 -1.65
C MET A 40 -3.00 5.00 -0.55
N VAL A 41 -1.72 5.00 -0.94
CA VAL A 41 -0.61 5.25 -0.02
C VAL A 41 0.27 6.30 -0.66
N ASP A 42 0.52 7.38 0.08
CA ASP A 42 1.48 8.40 -0.34
C ASP A 42 2.85 7.79 -0.61
N TYR A 43 3.46 8.19 -1.73
CA TYR A 43 4.75 7.64 -2.19
C TYR A 43 5.85 7.70 -1.12
N TRP A 44 5.89 8.80 -0.34
CA TRP A 44 6.89 9.01 0.70
C TRP A 44 6.56 8.34 2.04
N ASN A 45 5.35 7.78 2.18
CA ASN A 45 4.94 7.07 3.38
C ASN A 45 5.45 5.62 3.36
N ARG A 46 6.77 5.47 3.47
CA ARG A 46 7.47 4.17 3.41
C ARG A 46 6.93 3.18 4.45
N MET A 47 6.58 3.64 5.64
CA MET A 47 6.03 2.81 6.71
C MET A 47 4.68 2.21 6.30
N SER A 48 3.76 3.03 5.82
CA SER A 48 2.46 2.56 5.34
C SER A 48 2.65 1.61 4.14
N MET A 49 3.45 2.01 3.15
CA MET A 49 3.70 1.22 1.94
C MET A 49 4.27 -0.16 2.30
N SER A 50 5.31 -0.21 3.15
CA SER A 50 5.93 -1.46 3.56
C SER A 50 4.97 -2.35 4.34
N THR A 51 4.12 -1.74 5.17
CA THR A 51 3.09 -2.46 5.91
C THR A 51 2.11 -3.12 4.95
N HIS A 52 1.53 -2.38 4.00
CA HIS A 52 0.57 -2.92 3.03
C HIS A 52 1.16 -4.06 2.19
N LEU A 53 2.38 -3.88 1.67
CA LEU A 53 3.04 -4.90 0.86
C LEU A 53 3.34 -6.18 1.67
N ARG A 54 3.67 -6.05 2.96
CA ARG A 54 3.81 -7.21 3.87
C ARG A 54 2.48 -7.93 4.14
N PHE A 55 1.35 -7.24 4.06
CA PHE A 55 0.01 -7.84 4.11
C PHE A 55 -0.43 -8.49 2.79
N GLY A 56 0.43 -8.52 1.78
CA GLY A 56 0.14 -9.15 0.49
C GLY A 56 -0.56 -8.23 -0.52
N PHE A 57 -0.67 -6.93 -0.22
CA PHE A 57 -1.06 -5.95 -1.25
C PHE A 57 0.01 -5.89 -2.33
N ARG A 58 -0.39 -5.44 -3.51
CA ARG A 58 0.50 -5.19 -4.65
C ARG A 58 0.26 -3.78 -5.15
N VAL A 59 1.31 -3.12 -5.62
CA VAL A 59 1.19 -1.83 -6.31
C VAL A 59 0.49 -2.09 -7.64
N PHE A 60 -0.74 -1.59 -7.81
CA PHE A 60 -1.48 -1.73 -9.07
C PHE A 60 -1.40 -0.47 -9.94
N ARG A 61 -1.24 0.70 -9.32
CA ARG A 61 -1.17 2.00 -10.00
C ARG A 61 -0.31 2.96 -9.20
N ARG A 62 0.50 3.74 -9.91
CA ARG A 62 1.19 4.93 -9.39
C ARG A 62 0.60 6.17 -10.05
N VAL A 63 0.29 7.17 -9.23
CA VAL A 63 -0.20 8.47 -9.69
C VAL A 63 0.77 9.53 -9.18
N ALA A 64 1.30 10.35 -10.08
CA ALA A 64 2.06 11.55 -9.75
C ALA A 64 1.22 12.78 -10.07
N VAL A 65 1.12 13.69 -9.10
CA VAL A 65 0.36 14.94 -9.24
C VAL A 65 1.34 16.10 -9.18
N ILE A 66 1.40 16.89 -10.26
CA ILE A 66 2.23 18.09 -10.33
C ILE A 66 1.29 19.29 -10.43
N LYS A 67 1.45 20.28 -9.54
CA LYS A 67 0.69 21.53 -9.60
C LYS A 67 1.55 22.62 -10.26
N LEU A 68 1.10 23.15 -11.40
CA LEU A 68 1.73 24.26 -12.11
C LEU A 68 0.69 25.33 -12.42
N PHE A 69 0.97 26.59 -12.07
CA PHE A 69 0.07 27.73 -12.30
C PHE A 69 -1.38 27.50 -11.83
N GLY A 70 -1.56 26.86 -10.67
CA GLY A 70 -2.89 26.54 -10.13
C GLY A 70 -3.62 25.38 -10.81
N LYS A 71 -3.03 24.77 -11.85
CA LYS A 71 -3.56 23.58 -12.54
C LYS A 71 -2.85 22.32 -12.05
N SER A 72 -3.61 21.26 -11.87
CA SER A 72 -3.09 19.93 -11.50
C SER A 72 -2.89 19.08 -12.75
N PHE A 73 -1.70 18.54 -12.92
CA PHE A 73 -1.32 17.59 -13.97
C PHE A 73 -1.13 16.23 -13.33
N PHE A 74 -1.78 15.21 -13.90
CA PHE A 74 -1.79 13.84 -13.38
C PHE A 74 -1.05 12.93 -14.35
N PHE A 75 -0.06 12.21 -13.84
CA PHE A 75 0.70 11.21 -14.59
C PHE A 75 0.47 9.86 -13.93
N GLU A 76 -0.13 8.93 -14.66
CA GLU A 76 -0.47 7.61 -14.13
C GLU A 76 0.33 6.51 -14.82
N LYS A 77 0.82 5.55 -14.03
CA LYS A 77 1.38 4.29 -14.52
C LYS A 77 0.62 3.13 -13.86
N THR A 78 -0.03 2.32 -14.67
CA THR A 78 -0.72 1.10 -14.20
C THR A 78 0.18 -0.10 -14.42
N PHE A 79 0.28 -0.96 -13.41
CA PHE A 79 1.06 -2.19 -13.44
C PHE A 79 0.12 -3.37 -13.69
N ARG A 80 0.58 -4.36 -14.47
CA ARG A 80 -0.16 -5.61 -14.67
C ARG A 80 0.01 -6.53 -13.46
N GLU A 81 -0.89 -7.50 -13.28
CA GLU A 81 -0.86 -8.40 -12.10
C GLU A 81 0.43 -9.23 -11.98
N ASP A 82 1.14 -9.42 -13.09
CA ASP A 82 2.44 -10.09 -13.25
C ASP A 82 3.65 -9.16 -13.00
N GLU A 83 3.46 -7.83 -13.09
CA GLU A 83 4.50 -6.85 -12.80
C GLU A 83 4.48 -6.47 -11.32
N VAL A 84 5.24 -7.20 -10.49
CA VAL A 84 5.39 -6.85 -9.07
C VAL A 84 6.42 -5.73 -8.92
N GLU A 85 5.94 -4.48 -8.81
CA GLU A 85 6.82 -3.39 -8.40
C GLU A 85 7.09 -3.47 -6.89
N VAL A 86 8.28 -3.98 -6.55
CA VAL A 86 8.84 -3.85 -5.19
C VAL A 86 9.72 -2.60 -5.15
N PRO A 87 9.36 -1.58 -4.35
CA PRO A 87 10.19 -0.40 -4.16
C PRO A 87 11.62 -0.76 -3.74
N ASP A 88 12.59 0.02 -4.20
CA ASP A 88 14.02 -0.28 -4.02
C ASP A 88 14.42 -0.49 -2.55
N TRP A 89 13.82 0.26 -1.62
CA TRP A 89 14.08 0.13 -0.18
C TRP A 89 13.54 -1.16 0.45
N MET A 90 12.75 -1.92 -0.29
CA MET A 90 12.27 -3.26 0.10
C MET A 90 12.96 -4.40 -0.68
N ARG A 91 13.75 -4.08 -1.70
CA ARG A 91 14.56 -5.10 -2.38
C ARG A 91 15.61 -5.59 -1.37
N ARG A 92 15.60 -6.90 -1.09
CA ARG A 92 16.69 -7.49 -0.29
C ARG A 92 18.00 -7.28 -1.05
N PRO A 93 19.10 -6.89 -0.37
CA PRO A 93 20.40 -6.98 -0.98
C PRO A 93 20.66 -8.45 -1.39
N PRO A 94 21.37 -8.69 -2.50
CA PRO A 94 21.78 -10.04 -2.87
C PRO A 94 22.51 -10.70 -1.70
N ASP A 95 22.18 -11.97 -1.41
CA ASP A 95 22.78 -12.71 -0.30
C ASP A 95 24.31 -12.78 -0.52
N PRO A 96 25.13 -12.23 0.39
CA PRO A 96 26.58 -12.22 0.21
C PRO A 96 27.24 -13.59 0.42
N ARG A 97 26.48 -14.64 0.77
CA ARG A 97 27.03 -15.98 1.01
C ARG A 97 26.96 -16.84 -0.25
N PRO A 98 28.10 -17.20 -0.87
CA PRO A 98 28.11 -18.35 -1.77
C PRO A 98 27.77 -19.61 -0.96
N ARG A 99 26.94 -20.47 -1.56
CA ARG A 99 26.61 -21.81 -1.04
C ARG A 99 27.84 -22.68 -0.92
#